data_AF-A0A8S9YHJ7-F1
#
_entry.id   AF-A0A8S9YHJ7-F1
#
_cell.length_a   1.000
_cell.length_b   1.000
_cell.length_c   1.000
_cell.angle_alpha   90.00
_cell.angle_beta   90.00
_cell.angle_gamma   90.00
#
_symmetry.space_group_name_H-M   'P 1'
#
loop_
_entity.id
_entity.type
_entity.pdbx_description
1 polymer ?
#
loop_
_entity_poly.entity_id
_entity_poly.type
_entity_poly.pdbx_seq_one_letter_code
_entity_poly.pdbx_strand_id
1 'polypeptide(L)'
;FTYQALLESLDQLSESSLSWVLRENGGVWHAGAMIAKLEQPVEEGDVIGLSYDHVELQFSVNGALVPLFASQSLTPTNGITSLKGTLYPVVGVADNSVLDLGFNSRNFYHSPPIPDFKQILFEKELL
;
A
#
# COMPACT_ATOMS: atom_id res chain seq x y z
N PHE A 1 4.67 -26.63 1.85
CA PHE A 1 3.73 -26.32 0.76
C PHE A 1 3.43 -24.84 0.81
N THR A 2 4.19 -24.03 0.09
CA THR A 2 3.96 -22.59 0.03
C THR A 2 2.99 -22.35 -1.11
N TYR A 3 1.77 -21.93 -0.77
CA TYR A 3 0.79 -21.49 -1.77
C TYR A 3 1.33 -20.16 -2.34
N GLN A 4 2.04 -20.22 -3.46
CA GLN A 4 2.27 -19.01 -4.25
C GLN A 4 0.97 -18.74 -4.99
N ALA A 5 0.21 -17.73 -4.53
CA ALA A 5 -0.80 -17.16 -5.39
C ALA A 5 -0.10 -16.63 -6.64
N LEU A 6 -0.58 -17.05 -7.81
CA LEU A 6 -0.22 -16.46 -9.09
C LEU A 6 -0.82 -15.04 -9.10
N LEU A 7 -0.05 -14.07 -8.64
CA LEU A 7 -0.37 -12.64 -8.69
C LEU A 7 0.17 -12.07 -10.00
N GLU A 8 -0.32 -12.59 -11.12
CA GLU A 8 0.19 -12.28 -12.47
C GLU A 8 -0.55 -11.10 -13.13
N SER A 9 -1.61 -10.59 -12.49
CA SER A 9 -2.39 -9.45 -12.98
C SER A 9 -2.86 -8.52 -11.86
N LEU A 10 -3.17 -7.27 -12.23
CA LEU A 10 -3.73 -6.28 -11.32
C LEU A 10 -5.07 -6.70 -10.69
N ASP A 11 -5.88 -7.44 -11.45
CA ASP A 11 -7.17 -7.93 -10.95
C ASP A 11 -6.96 -9.04 -9.92
N GLN A 12 -6.03 -9.97 -10.18
CA GLN A 12 -5.65 -10.99 -9.18
C GLN A 12 -5.11 -10.37 -7.89
N LEU A 13 -4.37 -9.25 -7.96
CA LEU A 13 -3.89 -8.54 -6.77
C LEU A 13 -5.04 -8.00 -5.91
N SER A 14 -6.13 -7.53 -6.52
CA SER A 14 -7.29 -7.00 -5.80
C SER A 14 -8.28 -8.09 -5.35
N GLU A 15 -8.37 -9.18 -6.10
CA GLU A 15 -9.23 -10.34 -5.81
C GLU A 15 -8.63 -11.30 -4.78
N SER A 16 -7.31 -11.31 -4.64
CA SER A 16 -6.62 -12.22 -3.72
C SER A 16 -6.87 -11.85 -2.26
N SER A 17 -7.08 -12.89 -1.44
CA SER A 17 -7.15 -12.78 0.02
C SER A 17 -5.76 -12.72 0.69
N LEU A 18 -4.68 -12.71 -0.11
CA LEU A 18 -3.29 -12.63 0.36
C LEU A 18 -2.68 -11.24 0.14
N SER A 19 -3.45 -10.28 -0.36
CA SER A 19 -2.99 -8.93 -0.67
C SER A 19 -3.99 -7.87 -0.21
N TRP A 20 -3.46 -6.67 0.03
CA TRP A 20 -4.18 -5.44 0.29
C TRP A 20 -3.66 -4.39 -0.67
N VAL A 21 -4.53 -3.83 -1.50
CA VAL A 21 -4.11 -3.05 -2.67
C VAL A 21 -4.82 -1.71 -2.68
N LEU A 22 -4.06 -0.61 -2.62
CA LEU A 22 -4.58 0.71 -2.97
C LEU A 22 -4.63 0.84 -4.50
N ARG A 23 -5.79 1.17 -5.06
CA ARG A 23 -6.00 1.49 -6.47
C ARG A 23 -6.05 3.01 -6.69
N GLU A 24 -5.86 3.43 -7.94
CA GLU A 24 -5.81 4.82 -8.38
C GLU A 24 -7.06 5.64 -7.99
N ASN A 25 -8.23 4.99 -7.97
CA ASN A 25 -9.48 5.60 -7.52
C ASN A 25 -9.56 5.87 -6.00
N GLY A 26 -8.47 5.62 -5.27
CA GLY A 26 -8.34 5.76 -3.81
C GLY A 26 -8.93 4.59 -3.02
N GLY A 27 -9.47 3.56 -3.68
CA GLY A 27 -10.03 2.38 -3.04
C GLY A 27 -8.95 1.41 -2.56
N VAL A 28 -9.09 0.91 -1.34
CA VAL A 28 -8.28 -0.17 -0.78
C VAL A 28 -9.04 -1.48 -0.92
N TRP A 29 -8.47 -2.43 -1.67
CA TRP A 29 -9.08 -3.71 -2.04
C TRP A 29 -8.42 -4.88 -1.32
N HIS A 30 -9.24 -5.86 -0.96
CA HIS A 30 -8.82 -7.13 -0.37
C HIS A 30 -9.87 -8.20 -0.65
N ALA A 31 -9.45 -9.40 -1.07
CA ALA A 31 -10.34 -10.54 -1.31
C ALA A 31 -11.51 -10.21 -2.26
N GLY A 32 -11.29 -9.35 -3.27
CA GLY A 32 -12.29 -8.95 -4.26
C GLY A 32 -13.29 -7.89 -3.79
N ALA A 33 -13.09 -7.33 -2.60
CA ALA A 33 -13.93 -6.27 -2.06
C ALA A 33 -13.14 -5.00 -1.76
N MET A 34 -13.74 -3.83 -2.03
CA MET A 34 -13.23 -2.55 -1.54
C MET A 34 -13.54 -2.42 -0.05
N ILE A 35 -12.53 -2.60 0.80
CA ILE A 35 -12.68 -2.61 2.26
C ILE A 35 -12.60 -1.20 2.87
N ALA A 36 -11.90 -0.29 2.20
CA ALA A 36 -11.77 1.10 2.60
C ALA A 36 -11.49 2.00 1.40
N LYS A 37 -11.51 3.31 1.60
CA LYS A 37 -11.19 4.31 0.59
C LYS A 37 -10.54 5.55 1.20
N LEU A 38 -9.62 6.17 0.47
CA LEU A 38 -9.17 7.53 0.70
C LEU A 38 -10.34 8.53 0.51
N GLU A 39 -10.26 9.70 1.14
CA GLU A 39 -11.24 10.78 0.92
C GLU A 39 -11.25 11.25 -0.54
N GLN A 40 -10.04 11.36 -1.12
CA GLN A 40 -9.81 11.80 -2.49
C GLN A 40 -9.06 10.69 -3.27
N PRO A 41 -9.30 10.56 -4.58
CA PRO A 41 -8.50 9.67 -5.43
C PRO A 41 -7.04 10.11 -5.47
N VAL A 42 -6.17 9.23 -5.97
CA VAL A 42 -4.78 9.57 -6.25
C VAL A 42 -4.68 10.10 -7.68
N GLU A 43 -3.97 11.21 -7.86
CA GLU A 43 -3.78 11.85 -9.15
C GLU A 43 -2.34 11.72 -9.67
N GLU A 44 -2.14 12.01 -10.96
CA GLU A 44 -0.79 12.04 -11.55
C GLU A 44 0.10 13.06 -10.85
N GLY A 45 1.31 12.63 -10.47
CA GLY A 45 2.28 13.45 -9.74
C GLY A 45 2.19 13.35 -8.21
N ASP A 46 1.14 12.71 -7.67
CA ASP A 46 1.06 12.44 -6.24
C ASP A 46 2.14 11.45 -5.78
N VAL A 47 2.69 11.72 -4.59
CA VAL A 47 3.59 10.79 -3.90
C VAL A 47 2.80 10.03 -2.84
N ILE A 48 2.56 8.74 -3.09
CA ILE A 48 1.94 7.84 -2.11
C ILE A 48 3.03 7.27 -1.20
N GLY A 49 2.91 7.50 0.11
CA GLY A 49 3.69 6.82 1.13
C GLY A 49 2.92 5.68 1.77
N LEU A 50 3.64 4.61 2.11
CA LEU A 50 3.11 3.46 2.85
C LEU A 50 3.95 3.25 4.12
N SER A 51 3.28 3.13 5.25
CA SER A 51 3.90 2.87 6.56
C SER A 51 3.24 1.63 7.18
N TYR A 52 4.05 0.63 7.52
CA TYR A 52 3.58 -0.59 8.20
C TYR A 52 4.47 -0.96 9.39
N ASP A 53 3.87 -1.27 10.56
CA ASP A 53 4.57 -1.59 11.82
C ASP A 53 4.24 -2.98 12.40
N HIS A 54 3.75 -3.91 11.57
CA HIS A 54 3.19 -5.21 11.97
C HIS A 54 1.78 -5.18 12.58
N VAL A 55 1.24 -4.00 12.93
CA VAL A 55 -0.11 -3.86 13.48
C VAL A 55 -1.02 -3.16 12.48
N GLU A 56 -0.55 -2.08 11.88
CA GLU A 56 -1.35 -1.20 11.03
C GLU A 56 -0.60 -0.83 9.74
N LEU A 57 -1.30 -0.89 8.60
CA LEU A 57 -0.86 -0.30 7.34
C LEU A 57 -1.55 1.05 7.17
N GLN A 58 -0.76 2.12 7.09
CA GLN A 58 -1.21 3.50 6.93
C GLN A 58 -0.71 4.07 5.60
N PHE A 59 -1.48 5.00 5.05
CA PHE A 59 -1.16 5.70 3.81
C PHE A 59 -0.86 7.17 4.07
N SER A 60 0.04 7.73 3.27
CA SER A 60 0.22 9.17 3.14
C SER A 60 0.13 9.58 1.67
N VAL A 61 -0.34 10.80 1.43
CA VAL A 61 -0.35 11.42 0.11
C VAL A 61 0.38 12.74 0.23
N ASN A 62 1.39 12.95 -0.61
CA ASN A 62 2.24 14.14 -0.62
C ASN A 62 2.84 14.47 0.75
N GLY A 63 3.23 13.42 1.48
CA GLY A 63 3.86 13.51 2.80
C GLY A 63 2.91 13.70 3.99
N ALA A 64 1.60 13.83 3.76
CA ALA A 64 0.60 13.95 4.83
C ALA A 64 -0.12 12.61 5.05
N LEU A 65 -0.27 12.19 6.32
CA LEU A 65 -1.10 11.03 6.65
C LEU A 65 -2.55 11.29 6.24
N VAL A 66 -3.17 10.29 5.60
CA VAL A 66 -4.54 10.37 5.12
C VAL A 66 -5.41 9.32 5.81
N PRO A 67 -6.62 9.69 6.29
CA PRO A 67 -7.53 8.73 6.88
C PRO A 67 -8.14 7.80 5.82
N LEU A 68 -8.55 6.62 6.28
CA LEU A 68 -9.33 5.67 5.49
C LEU A 68 -10.79 5.65 5.95
N PHE A 69 -11.71 5.60 5.00
CA PHE A 69 -13.13 5.46 5.24
C PHE A 69 -13.55 4.06 4.82
N ALA A 70 -14.05 3.25 5.76
CA ALA A 70 -14.59 1.95 5.41
C ALA A 70 -15.83 2.13 4.53
N SER A 71 -16.06 1.22 3.57
CA SER A 71 -17.14 1.36 2.58
C SER A 71 -18.55 1.58 3.17
N GLN A 72 -18.75 1.29 4.46
CA GLN A 72 -20.03 1.43 5.15
C GLN A 72 -19.95 2.25 6.46
N SER A 73 -18.84 2.94 6.72
CA SER A 73 -18.65 3.73 7.95
C SER A 73 -18.23 5.16 7.62
N LEU A 74 -18.91 6.13 8.24
CA LEU A 74 -18.50 7.54 8.20
C LEU A 74 -17.37 7.86 9.17
N THR A 75 -17.06 6.96 10.10
CA THR A 75 -15.95 7.13 11.04
C THR A 75 -14.65 6.71 10.35
N PRO A 76 -13.69 7.63 10.19
CA PRO A 76 -12.40 7.29 9.58
C PRO A 76 -11.58 6.40 10.51
N THR A 77 -10.71 5.59 9.91
CA THR A 77 -9.64 4.86 10.58
C THR A 77 -8.29 5.40 10.12
N ASN A 78 -7.25 5.18 10.92
CA ASN A 78 -5.89 5.62 10.60
C ASN A 78 -5.21 4.72 9.55
N GLY A 79 -5.67 3.46 9.44
CA GLY A 79 -5.11 2.46 8.54
C GLY A 79 -5.91 1.16 8.53
N ILE A 80 -5.29 0.12 7.97
CA ILE A 80 -5.80 -1.25 7.92
C ILE A 80 -5.05 -2.10 8.95
N THR A 81 -5.78 -2.83 9.80
CA THR A 81 -5.19 -3.65 10.88
C THR A 81 -5.37 -5.15 10.69
N SER A 82 -6.04 -5.58 9.61
CA SER A 82 -6.37 -6.99 9.36
C SER A 82 -5.24 -7.78 8.68
N LEU A 83 -4.07 -7.18 8.45
CA LEU A 83 -2.97 -7.81 7.73
C LEU A 83 -2.34 -8.92 8.57
N LYS A 84 -1.96 -10.03 7.94
CA LYS A 84 -1.41 -11.21 8.63
C LYS A 84 -0.26 -11.84 7.86
N GLY A 85 0.69 -12.41 8.60
CA GLY A 85 1.83 -13.12 8.04
C GLY A 85 2.99 -12.22 7.62
N THR A 86 3.94 -12.79 6.88
CA THR A 86 5.05 -12.04 6.28
C THR A 86 4.54 -11.29 5.06
N LEU A 87 4.70 -9.97 5.05
CA LEU A 87 4.24 -9.10 3.97
C LEU A 87 5.42 -8.60 3.14
N TYR A 88 5.15 -8.41 1.86
CA TYR A 88 6.09 -7.81 0.91
C TYR A 88 5.37 -6.67 0.19
N PRO A 89 6.04 -5.54 -0.09
CA PRO A 89 5.49 -4.52 -0.97
C PRO A 89 5.35 -5.11 -2.37
N VAL A 90 4.17 -4.93 -2.97
CA VAL A 90 3.89 -5.31 -4.36
C VAL A 90 3.29 -4.10 -5.05
N VAL A 91 3.77 -3.83 -6.27
CA VAL A 91 3.28 -2.75 -7.11
C VAL A 91 3.01 -3.31 -8.50
N GLY A 92 1.88 -2.93 -9.09
CA GLY A 92 1.55 -3.21 -10.48
C GLY A 92 1.13 -1.94 -11.19
N VAL A 93 1.36 -1.89 -12.49
CA VAL A 93 0.95 -0.77 -13.37
C VAL A 93 0.14 -1.32 -14.54
N ALA A 94 -0.83 -0.54 -15.03
CA ALA A 94 -1.56 -0.85 -16.24
C ALA A 94 -0.71 -0.53 -17.49
N ASP A 95 -1.19 -0.94 -18.67
CA ASP A 95 -0.52 -0.65 -19.93
C ASP A 95 -0.36 0.87 -20.12
N ASN A 96 0.89 1.31 -20.29
CA ASN A 96 1.33 2.71 -20.43
C ASN A 96 1.35 3.55 -19.14
N SER A 97 1.13 2.96 -17.97
CA SER A 97 1.34 3.65 -16.69
C SER A 97 2.80 3.49 -16.21
N VAL A 98 3.36 4.55 -15.62
CA VAL A 98 4.71 4.55 -15.05
C VAL A 98 4.63 4.92 -13.58
N LEU A 99 5.33 4.18 -12.72
CA LEU A 99 5.50 4.50 -11.31
C LEU A 99 6.98 4.48 -10.96
N ASP A 100 7.45 5.58 -10.38
CA ASP A 100 8.77 5.65 -9.77
C ASP A 100 8.70 5.16 -8.32
N LEU A 101 9.59 4.23 -7.96
CA LEU A 101 9.60 3.63 -6.63
C LEU A 101 10.77 4.15 -5.80
N GLY A 102 10.44 4.73 -4.65
CA GLY A 102 11.39 5.06 -3.61
C GLY A 102 11.34 4.03 -2.49
N PHE A 103 12.36 3.19 -2.36
CA PHE A 103 12.50 2.25 -1.23
C PHE A 103 13.54 2.69 -0.20
N ASN A 104 14.33 3.72 -0.50
CA ASN A 104 15.39 4.22 0.37
C ASN A 104 15.28 5.73 0.59
N SER A 105 15.88 6.22 1.67
CA SER A 105 15.78 7.62 2.10
C SER A 105 16.32 8.64 1.10
N ARG A 106 17.12 8.24 0.09
CA ARG A 106 17.56 9.14 -0.98
C ARG A 106 16.50 9.34 -2.05
N ASN A 107 15.58 8.39 -2.20
CA ASN A 107 14.49 8.42 -3.18
C ASN A 107 13.15 8.85 -2.57
N PHE A 108 13.11 9.11 -1.26
CA PHE A 108 11.93 9.62 -0.60
C PHE A 108 11.75 11.11 -0.89
N TYR A 109 10.66 11.46 -1.58
CA TYR A 109 10.26 12.86 -1.80
C TYR A 109 9.78 13.53 -0.50
N HIS A 110 9.26 12.73 0.44
CA HIS A 110 8.83 13.18 1.76
C HIS A 110 9.43 12.28 2.83
N SER A 111 9.82 12.85 3.97
CA SER A 111 10.16 12.06 5.15
C SER A 111 8.97 11.21 5.59
N PRO A 112 9.19 10.01 6.14
CA PRO A 112 8.12 9.22 6.76
C PRO A 112 7.35 10.10 7.76
N PRO A 113 6.01 10.21 7.63
CA PRO A 113 5.24 11.13 8.45
C PRO A 113 5.08 10.63 9.90
N ILE A 114 5.27 9.33 10.12
CA ILE A 114 5.24 8.71 11.44
C ILE A 114 6.69 8.63 11.96
N PRO A 115 6.96 9.13 13.19
CA PRO A 115 8.28 9.00 13.81
C PRO A 115 8.78 7.55 13.83
N ASP A 116 10.09 7.39 13.71
CA ASP A 116 10.81 6.10 13.80
C ASP A 116 10.56 5.10 12.66
N PHE A 117 9.65 5.39 11.72
CA PHE A 117 9.56 4.61 10.48
C PHE A 117 10.79 4.87 9.60
N LYS A 118 11.32 3.79 9.03
CA LYS A 118 12.54 3.81 8.22
C LYS A 118 12.28 3.16 6.87
N GLN A 119 13.22 3.40 5.97
CA GLN A 119 13.28 2.71 4.69
C GLN A 119 13.27 1.18 4.84
N ILE A 120 12.77 0.50 3.81
CA ILE A 120 12.88 -0.95 3.72
C ILE A 120 14.36 -1.30 3.55
N LEU A 121 14.87 -2.17 4.42
CA LEU A 121 16.23 -2.68 4.32
C LEU A 121 16.21 -3.98 3.53
N PHE A 122 16.98 -4.02 2.44
CA PHE A 122 17.20 -5.25 1.70
C PHE A 122 18.36 -5.99 2.35
N GLU A 123 18.10 -7.17 2.91
CA GLU A 123 19.18 -8.09 3.27
C GLU A 123 19.80 -8.63 1.98
N LYS A 124 21.11 -8.40 1.83
CA LYS A 124 21.88 -9.04 0.76
C LYS A 124 22.23 -10.44 1.24
N GLU A 125 21.64 -11.48 0.64
CA GLU A 125 22.20 -12.82 0.76
C GLU A 125 23.58 -12.81 0.09
N LEU A 126 24.63 -12.93 0.89
CA LEU A 126 25.97 -13.19 0.39
C LEU A 126 25.99 -14.67 -0.01
N LEU A 127 25.85 -14.95 -1.31
CA LEU A 127 26.18 -16.24 -1.90
C LEU A 127 27.69 -16.49 -1.78
#